data_AF-A0A6A7RV17-F1
#
_entry.id   AF-A0A6A7RV17-F1
#
_cell.length_a   1.000
_cell.length_b   1.000
_cell.length_c   1.000
_cell.angle_alpha   90.00
_cell.angle_beta   90.00
_cell.angle_gamma   90.00
#
_symmetry.space_group_name_H-M   'P 1'
#
loop_
_entity.id
_entity.type
_entity.pdbx_description
1 polymer ?
#
loop_
_entity_poly.entity_id
_entity_poly.type
_entity_poly.pdbx_seq_one_letter_code
_entity_poly.pdbx_strand_id
1 'polypeptide(L)'
;MNIRDLFTKPIDRPINGVIKADQRDAESIWQELDEYVVTKQLTEYFRRFFDAFLAAADNPRDAVLSARMAVWVSGFFGSGKSHFIKILSYLLENIEAVNPADGTTKRAVAFFDEHKIKDAMLLADVQRAVQGSSDVILFNIDAKADSKDERDVILQVFLRVFNEKLGY
;
A
#
# COMPACT_ATOMS: atom_id res chain seq x y z
N MET A 1 8.50 -35.04 16.02
CA MET A 1 8.20 -33.61 15.83
C MET A 1 9.26 -33.05 14.89
N ASN A 2 8.89 -32.67 13.65
CA ASN A 2 9.85 -32.06 12.74
C ASN A 2 9.82 -30.53 12.93
N ILE A 3 10.99 -29.88 12.87
CA ILE A 3 11.09 -28.41 13.01
C ILE A 3 10.21 -27.67 12.00
N ARG A 4 10.05 -28.22 10.79
CA ARG A 4 9.17 -27.66 9.75
C ARG A 4 7.71 -27.52 10.21
N ASP A 5 7.26 -28.40 11.11
CA ASP A 5 5.87 -28.44 11.58
C ASP A 5 5.58 -27.31 12.61
N LEU A 6 6.60 -26.56 13.03
CA LEU A 6 6.47 -25.39 13.91
C LEU A 6 6.06 -24.11 13.15
N PHE A 7 6.26 -24.06 11.83
CA PHE A 7 6.04 -22.85 11.04
C PHE A 7 4.60 -22.80 10.53
N THR A 8 3.99 -21.62 10.61
CA THR A 8 2.64 -21.39 10.06
C THR A 8 2.59 -21.55 8.54
N LYS A 9 3.70 -21.29 7.84
CA LYS A 9 3.81 -21.37 6.39
C LYS A 9 5.00 -22.26 5.98
N PRO A 10 4.96 -22.87 4.78
CA PRO A 10 6.06 -23.69 4.27
C PRO A 10 7.40 -22.93 4.25
N ILE A 11 8.47 -23.53 4.77
CA ILE A 11 9.77 -22.87 4.93
C ILE A 11 10.56 -22.71 3.63
N ASP A 12 10.22 -23.48 2.61
CA ASP A 12 10.87 -23.58 1.30
C ASP A 12 10.19 -22.71 0.24
N ARG A 13 9.14 -21.96 0.60
CA ARG A 13 8.46 -21.05 -0.31
C ARG A 13 9.39 -19.91 -0.75
N PRO A 14 9.33 -19.48 -2.03
CA PRO A 14 10.09 -18.33 -2.48
C PRO A 14 9.60 -17.08 -1.75
N ILE A 15 10.50 -16.17 -1.36
CA ILE A 15 10.15 -14.87 -0.77
C ILE A 15 10.94 -13.80 -1.50
N ASN A 16 10.25 -12.81 -2.06
CA ASN A 16 10.92 -11.68 -2.68
C ASN A 16 11.58 -10.78 -1.62
N GLY A 17 12.91 -10.74 -1.59
CA GLY A 17 13.67 -9.94 -0.62
C GLY A 17 13.66 -8.44 -0.91
N VAL A 18 13.21 -8.01 -2.11
CA VAL A 18 13.27 -6.61 -2.53
C VAL A 18 11.91 -6.15 -3.06
N ILE A 19 11.35 -5.15 -2.39
CA ILE A 19 10.10 -4.51 -2.81
C ILE A 19 10.40 -3.41 -3.81
N LYS A 20 9.79 -3.49 -5.00
CA LYS A 20 9.85 -2.45 -6.02
C LYS A 20 8.45 -1.91 -6.32
N ALA A 21 8.35 -0.59 -6.56
CA ALA A 21 7.09 0.09 -6.78
C ALA A 21 6.44 -0.23 -8.15
N ASP A 22 7.29 -0.48 -9.16
CA ASP A 22 6.93 -0.84 -10.53
C ASP A 22 6.61 -2.33 -10.69
N GLN A 23 7.02 -3.17 -9.73
CA GLN A 23 6.67 -4.59 -9.73
C GLN A 23 5.21 -4.80 -9.34
N ARG A 24 4.38 -5.13 -10.33
CA ARG A 24 2.92 -5.31 -10.22
C ARG A 24 2.43 -6.61 -10.85
N ASP A 25 3.31 -7.61 -10.96
CA ASP A 25 2.88 -8.94 -11.40
C ASP A 25 1.97 -9.59 -10.34
N ALA A 26 1.04 -10.43 -10.79
CA ALA A 26 0.00 -10.99 -9.93
C ALA A 26 0.55 -11.85 -8.77
N GLU A 27 1.63 -12.60 -9.03
CA GLU A 27 2.31 -13.42 -8.04
C GLU A 27 2.89 -12.55 -6.91
N SER A 28 3.60 -11.47 -7.28
CA SER A 28 4.16 -10.51 -6.33
C SER A 28 3.08 -9.83 -5.50
N ILE A 29 2.00 -9.36 -6.12
CA ILE A 29 0.88 -8.73 -5.41
C ILE A 29 0.27 -9.69 -4.38
N TRP A 30 -0.06 -10.91 -4.80
CA TRP A 30 -0.67 -11.92 -3.92
C TRP A 30 0.27 -12.25 -2.75
N GLN A 31 1.54 -12.52 -3.05
CA GLN A 31 2.54 -12.84 -2.05
C GLN A 31 2.75 -11.69 -1.06
N GLU A 32 2.91 -10.46 -1.54
CA GLU A 32 3.11 -9.29 -0.66
C GLU A 32 1.92 -9.12 0.29
N LEU A 33 0.69 -9.20 -0.22
CA LEU A 33 -0.53 -9.09 0.59
C LEU A 33 -0.68 -10.25 1.59
N ASP A 34 -0.35 -11.48 1.20
CA ASP A 34 -0.47 -12.67 2.06
C ASP A 34 0.63 -12.72 3.14
N GLU A 35 1.86 -12.37 2.79
CA GLU A 35 3.01 -12.37 3.71
C GLU A 35 3.08 -11.14 4.62
N TYR A 36 2.33 -10.07 4.34
CA TYR A 36 2.42 -8.85 5.15
C TYR A 36 1.99 -9.08 6.60
N VAL A 37 2.88 -8.84 7.56
CA VAL A 37 2.56 -8.97 8.99
C VAL A 37 2.32 -7.60 9.60
N VAL A 38 1.11 -7.37 10.11
CA VAL A 38 0.79 -6.13 10.84
C VAL A 38 1.24 -6.28 12.29
N THR A 39 2.40 -5.72 12.58
CA THR A 39 2.93 -5.64 13.94
C THR A 39 2.20 -4.58 14.76
N LYS A 40 2.44 -4.56 16.07
CA LYS A 40 1.91 -3.50 16.96
C LYS A 40 2.32 -2.10 16.49
N GLN A 41 3.56 -1.93 16.03
CA GLN A 41 4.03 -0.62 15.53
C GLN A 41 3.34 -0.24 14.22
N LEU A 42 3.17 -1.18 13.30
CA LEU A 42 2.44 -0.94 12.06
C LEU A 42 0.97 -0.61 12.33
N THR A 43 0.35 -1.23 13.35
CA THR A 43 -1.02 -0.91 13.79
C THR A 43 -1.14 0.59 14.10
N GLU A 44 -0.22 1.16 14.87
CA GLU A 44 -0.25 2.60 15.18
C GLU A 44 -0.01 3.48 13.94
N TYR A 45 0.82 3.04 12.99
CA TYR A 45 1.03 3.77 11.74
C TYR A 45 -0.19 3.75 10.83
N PHE A 46 -0.87 2.60 10.73
CA PHE A 46 -2.12 2.51 10.00
C PHE A 46 -3.20 3.39 10.65
N ARG A 47 -3.36 3.37 11.98
CA ARG A 47 -4.31 4.26 12.66
C ARG A 47 -4.07 5.72 12.30
N ARG A 48 -2.85 6.22 12.50
CA ARG A 48 -2.49 7.60 12.17
C ARG A 48 -2.76 7.96 10.72
N PHE A 49 -2.52 7.03 9.80
CA PHE A 49 -2.81 7.22 8.38
C PHE A 49 -4.33 7.29 8.14
N PHE A 50 -5.09 6.29 8.58
CA PHE A 50 -6.53 6.20 8.32
C PHE A 50 -7.31 7.29 9.06
N ASP A 51 -6.91 7.70 10.25
CA ASP A 51 -7.48 8.85 10.96
C ASP A 51 -7.40 10.12 10.10
N ALA A 52 -6.23 10.41 9.53
CA ALA A 52 -6.03 11.58 8.68
C ALA A 52 -6.76 11.45 7.33
N PHE A 53 -6.68 10.27 6.70
CA PHE A 53 -7.32 10.00 5.42
C PHE A 53 -8.84 10.09 5.51
N LEU A 54 -9.43 9.43 6.50
CA LEU A 54 -10.87 9.42 6.71
C LEU A 54 -11.40 10.78 7.18
N ALA A 55 -10.65 11.53 8.00
CA ALA A 55 -11.04 12.90 8.35
C ALA A 55 -11.19 13.79 7.10
N ALA A 56 -10.29 13.66 6.11
CA ALA A 56 -10.42 14.37 4.85
C ALA A 56 -11.57 13.84 3.98
N ALA A 57 -11.76 12.52 3.92
CA ALA A 57 -12.83 11.89 3.15
C ALA A 57 -14.23 12.22 3.69
N ASP A 58 -14.39 12.28 5.02
CA ASP A 58 -15.65 12.59 5.70
C ASP A 58 -16.01 14.09 5.61
N ASN A 59 -15.04 14.96 5.30
CA ASN A 59 -15.21 16.41 5.22
C ASN A 59 -14.79 16.99 3.86
N PRO A 60 -15.39 16.54 2.73
CA PRO A 60 -14.89 16.86 1.39
C PRO A 60 -15.06 18.35 1.00
N ARG A 61 -15.89 19.11 1.74
CA ARG A 61 -16.10 20.56 1.52
C ARG A 61 -15.19 21.43 2.36
N ASP A 62 -14.43 20.86 3.29
CA ASP A 62 -13.44 21.60 4.04
C ASP A 62 -12.18 21.77 3.19
N ALA A 63 -11.99 23.00 2.68
CA ALA A 63 -10.86 23.35 1.83
C ALA A 63 -9.51 23.23 2.57
N VAL A 64 -9.50 23.37 3.90
CA VAL A 64 -8.28 23.25 4.70
C VAL A 64 -7.89 21.78 4.84
N LEU A 65 -8.84 20.90 5.14
CA LEU A 65 -8.57 19.46 5.26
C LEU A 65 -8.21 18.84 3.91
N SER A 66 -8.97 19.14 2.86
CA SER A 66 -8.73 18.59 1.52
C SER A 66 -7.40 19.06 0.91
N ALA A 67 -7.00 20.33 1.10
CA ALA A 67 -5.74 20.84 0.57
C ALA A 67 -4.50 20.44 1.38
N ARG A 68 -4.67 19.92 2.61
CA ARG A 68 -3.55 19.62 3.53
C ARG A 68 -3.38 18.15 3.85
N MET A 69 -4.19 17.27 3.27
CA MET A 69 -4.01 15.84 3.45
C MET A 69 -2.70 15.39 2.78
N ALA A 70 -1.69 15.17 3.61
CA ALA A 70 -0.40 14.64 3.22
C ALA A 70 0.18 13.81 4.38
N VAL A 71 0.90 12.74 4.03
CA VAL A 71 1.56 11.88 5.02
C VAL A 71 3.02 11.73 4.64
N TRP A 72 3.91 11.93 5.63
CA TRP A 72 5.34 11.76 5.49
C TRP A 72 5.80 10.48 6.20
N VAL A 73 6.36 9.53 5.45
CA VAL A 73 6.88 8.27 5.97
C VAL A 73 8.40 8.32 5.97
N SER A 74 9.01 8.32 7.15
CA SER A 74 10.47 8.36 7.34
C SER A 74 10.99 7.21 8.20
N GLY A 75 12.30 6.97 8.15
CA GLY A 75 12.95 5.86 8.85
C GLY A 75 14.19 5.32 8.13
N PHE A 76 14.99 4.52 8.83
CA PHE A 76 16.27 3.99 8.35
C PHE A 76 16.14 3.06 7.14
N PHE A 77 17.25 2.79 6.44
CA PHE A 77 17.26 1.78 5.37
C PHE A 77 16.83 0.40 5.91
N GLY A 78 16.07 -0.36 5.12
CA GLY A 78 15.56 -1.67 5.53
C GLY A 78 14.39 -1.66 6.53
N SER A 79 13.90 -0.49 6.97
CA SER A 79 12.77 -0.39 7.93
C SER A 79 11.39 -0.68 7.36
N GLY A 80 11.27 -1.02 6.07
CA GLY A 80 9.99 -1.39 5.45
C GLY A 80 9.13 -0.23 4.93
N LYS A 81 9.64 1.01 4.88
CA LYS A 81 8.89 2.21 4.41
C LYS A 81 8.23 2.02 3.05
N SER A 82 9.00 1.59 2.04
CA SER A 82 8.49 1.39 0.69
C SER A 82 7.43 0.29 0.64
N HIS A 83 7.62 -0.77 1.44
CA HIS A 83 6.63 -1.84 1.57
C HIS A 83 5.34 -1.34 2.22
N PHE A 84 5.43 -0.56 3.29
CA PHE A 84 4.28 0.06 3.94
C PHE A 84 3.47 0.94 2.96
N ILE A 85 4.14 1.81 2.19
CA ILE A 85 3.48 2.65 1.19
C ILE A 85 2.84 1.80 0.08
N LYS A 86 3.53 0.75 -0.38
CA LYS A 86 3.01 -0.17 -1.41
C LYS A 86 1.76 -0.91 -0.92
N ILE A 87 1.75 -1.38 0.32
CA ILE A 87 0.58 -2.02 0.93
C ILE A 87 -0.58 -1.03 1.09
N LEU A 88 -0.32 0.20 1.52
CA LEU A 88 -1.35 1.25 1.53
C LEU A 88 -1.91 1.48 0.13
N SER A 89 -1.08 1.49 -0.91
CA SER A 89 -1.54 1.65 -2.29
C SER A 89 -2.51 0.55 -2.71
N TYR A 90 -2.20 -0.71 -2.36
CA TYR A 90 -3.05 -1.86 -2.65
C TYR A 90 -4.38 -1.81 -1.90
N LEU A 91 -4.34 -1.39 -0.63
CA LEU A 91 -5.53 -1.22 0.20
C LEU A 91 -6.43 -0.11 -0.37
N LEU A 92 -5.89 1.08 -0.61
CA LEU A 92 -6.68 2.25 -1.03
C LEU A 92 -7.35 2.06 -2.39
N GLU A 93 -6.65 1.49 -3.38
CA GLU A 93 -7.25 1.13 -4.68
C GLU A 93 -8.08 -0.17 -4.59
N ASN A 94 -8.00 -0.85 -3.45
CA ASN A 94 -8.61 -2.15 -3.17
C ASN A 94 -8.43 -3.14 -4.32
N ILE A 95 -7.18 -3.29 -4.76
CA ILE A 95 -6.85 -4.05 -5.96
C ILE A 95 -7.30 -5.51 -5.85
N GLU A 96 -7.56 -6.12 -7.00
CA GLU A 96 -7.77 -7.56 -7.08
C GLU A 96 -6.42 -8.26 -7.19
N ALA A 97 -6.17 -9.18 -6.26
CA ALA A 97 -5.04 -10.10 -6.30
C ALA A 97 -5.52 -11.46 -6.80
N VAL A 98 -4.73 -12.10 -7.67
CA VAL A 98 -5.00 -13.43 -8.23
C VAL A 98 -3.95 -14.39 -7.69
N ASN A 99 -4.38 -15.48 -7.07
CA ASN A 99 -3.49 -16.50 -6.56
C ASN A 99 -2.85 -17.26 -7.74
N PRO A 100 -1.52 -17.30 -7.86
CA PRO A 100 -0.86 -17.99 -8.97
C PRO A 100 -1.02 -19.51 -8.91
N ALA A 101 -1.33 -20.10 -7.76
CA ALA A 101 -1.42 -21.55 -7.60
C ALA A 101 -2.76 -22.14 -8.07
N ASP A 102 -3.87 -21.45 -7.81
CA ASP A 102 -5.23 -21.96 -8.05
C ASP A 102 -6.14 -20.98 -8.80
N GLY A 103 -5.66 -19.77 -9.10
CA GLY A 103 -6.42 -18.73 -9.80
C GLY A 103 -7.51 -18.06 -8.94
N THR A 104 -7.57 -18.34 -7.64
CA THR A 104 -8.54 -17.69 -6.74
C THR A 104 -8.27 -16.19 -6.67
N THR A 105 -9.34 -15.40 -6.67
CA THR A 105 -9.23 -13.94 -6.60
C THR A 105 -9.65 -13.42 -5.24
N LYS A 106 -8.94 -12.40 -4.78
CA LYS A 106 -9.20 -11.77 -3.50
C LYS A 106 -8.88 -10.28 -3.56
N ARG A 107 -9.77 -9.46 -3.03
CA ARG A 107 -9.53 -8.02 -2.90
C ARG A 107 -8.53 -7.74 -1.79
N ALA A 108 -7.67 -6.73 -1.97
CA ALA A 108 -6.60 -6.38 -1.02
C ALA A 108 -7.11 -6.29 0.43
N VAL A 109 -8.25 -5.64 0.67
CA VAL A 109 -8.83 -5.50 2.01
C VAL A 109 -9.10 -6.85 2.69
N ALA A 110 -9.47 -7.88 1.93
CA ALA A 110 -9.83 -9.17 2.51
C ALA A 110 -8.60 -9.92 3.07
N PHE A 111 -7.36 -9.53 2.71
CA PHE A 111 -6.14 -10.08 3.32
C PHE A 111 -5.86 -9.51 4.73
N PHE A 112 -6.52 -8.42 5.08
CA PHE A 112 -6.39 -7.74 6.37
C PHE A 112 -7.62 -8.05 7.22
N ASP A 113 -7.75 -9.31 7.62
CA ASP A 113 -8.81 -9.81 8.49
C ASP A 113 -8.49 -9.60 9.98
N GLU A 114 -9.33 -10.14 10.85
CA GLU A 114 -9.17 -10.12 12.31
C GLU A 114 -7.90 -10.83 12.82
N HIS A 115 -7.31 -11.74 12.03
CA HIS A 115 -6.05 -12.38 12.36
C HIS A 115 -4.87 -11.46 12.11
N LYS A 116 -4.91 -10.70 11.00
CA LYS A 116 -3.85 -9.74 10.65
C LYS A 116 -4.01 -8.42 11.41
N ILE A 117 -5.22 -7.87 11.52
CA ILE A 117 -5.54 -6.66 12.28
C ILE A 117 -6.43 -7.04 13.46
N LYS A 118 -5.82 -7.18 14.65
CA LYS A 118 -6.54 -7.53 15.89
C LYS A 118 -7.38 -6.39 16.46
N ASP A 119 -7.09 -5.16 16.06
CA ASP A 119 -7.84 -3.98 16.49
C ASP A 119 -9.08 -3.82 15.62
N ALA A 120 -10.25 -4.08 16.21
CA ALA A 120 -11.54 -4.00 15.53
C ALA A 120 -11.86 -2.58 15.02
N MET A 121 -11.40 -1.52 15.70
CA MET A 121 -11.62 -0.15 15.23
C MET A 121 -10.81 0.13 13.98
N LEU A 122 -9.51 -0.18 14.02
CA LEU A 122 -8.65 -0.05 12.84
C LEU A 122 -9.15 -0.89 11.67
N LEU A 123 -9.60 -2.13 11.93
CA LEU A 123 -10.17 -2.99 10.89
C LEU A 123 -11.40 -2.32 10.22
N ALA A 124 -12.29 -1.73 11.02
CA ALA A 124 -13.45 -1.01 10.51
C ALA A 124 -13.06 0.25 9.71
N ASP A 125 -12.03 0.98 10.15
CA ASP A 125 -11.52 2.17 9.43
C ASP A 125 -10.88 1.78 8.09
N VAL A 126 -10.10 0.69 8.04
CA VAL A 126 -9.58 0.14 6.79
C VAL A 126 -10.74 -0.21 5.85
N GLN A 127 -11.75 -0.92 6.35
CA GLN A 127 -12.93 -1.26 5.55
C GLN A 127 -13.68 -0.03 5.06
N ARG A 128 -13.82 1.01 5.87
CA ARG A 128 -14.48 2.27 5.48
C ARG A 128 -13.68 3.02 4.41
N ALA A 129 -12.37 3.08 4.55
CA ALA A 129 -11.49 3.77 3.61
C ALA A 129 -11.55 3.18 2.19
N VAL A 130 -11.78 1.87 2.07
CA VAL A 130 -11.83 1.16 0.78
C VAL A 130 -13.22 1.07 0.17
N GLN A 131 -14.26 1.59 0.82
CA GLN A 131 -15.62 1.63 0.26
C GLN A 131 -15.74 2.67 -0.87
N GLY A 132 -14.90 3.71 -0.85
CA GLY A 132 -14.80 4.65 -1.96
C GLY A 132 -14.08 4.07 -3.17
N SER A 133 -14.28 4.66 -4.34
CA SER A 133 -13.43 4.40 -5.51
C SER A 133 -12.22 5.33 -5.46
N SER A 134 -11.02 4.77 -5.26
CA SER A 134 -9.77 5.52 -5.32
C SER A 134 -8.88 4.97 -6.43
N ASP A 135 -8.41 5.85 -7.31
CA ASP A 135 -7.29 5.55 -8.21
C ASP A 135 -5.99 5.87 -7.49
N VAL A 136 -5.04 4.93 -7.50
CA VAL A 136 -3.74 5.14 -6.87
C VAL A 136 -2.62 5.17 -7.91
N ILE A 137 -1.74 6.15 -7.76
CA ILE A 137 -0.52 6.31 -8.56
C ILE A 137 0.67 6.17 -7.62
N LEU A 138 1.39 5.06 -7.74
CA LEU A 138 2.62 4.79 -6.99
C LEU A 138 3.81 4.92 -7.94
N PHE A 139 4.74 5.83 -7.62
CA PHE A 139 5.91 6.11 -8.46
C PHE A 139 7.14 6.48 -7.63
N ASN A 140 8.30 6.39 -8.26
CA ASN A 140 9.57 6.87 -7.73
C ASN A 140 9.97 8.16 -8.48
N ILE A 141 10.28 9.23 -7.75
CA ILE A 141 10.65 10.53 -8.31
C ILE A 141 11.96 10.43 -9.10
N ASP A 142 12.97 9.76 -8.56
CA ASP A 142 14.31 9.67 -9.19
C ASP A 142 14.28 8.90 -10.52
N ALA A 143 13.35 7.96 -10.68
CA ALA A 143 13.22 7.14 -11.88
C ALA A 143 12.55 7.86 -13.07
N LYS A 144 11.90 9.02 -12.82
CA LYS A 144 11.09 9.74 -13.81
C LYS A 144 11.61 11.15 -14.11
N ALA A 145 12.65 11.60 -13.41
CA ALA A 145 13.26 12.92 -13.61
C ALA A 145 14.18 12.92 -14.84
N ASP A 146 13.86 13.73 -15.87
CA ASP A 146 14.83 14.08 -16.91
C ASP A 146 15.71 15.23 -16.39
N SER A 147 17.03 15.06 -16.50
CA SER A 147 18.07 15.86 -15.82
C SER A 147 18.27 17.29 -16.36
N LYS A 148 17.27 17.89 -17.01
CA LYS A 148 17.46 19.14 -17.78
C LYS A 148 16.90 20.43 -17.18
N ASP A 149 16.11 20.43 -16.11
CA ASP A 149 15.71 21.67 -15.43
C ASP A 149 15.30 21.43 -13.96
N GLU A 150 16.14 21.84 -13.01
CA GLU A 150 16.02 21.50 -11.58
C GLU A 150 14.79 22.08 -10.86
N ARG A 151 14.21 23.19 -11.34
CA ARG A 151 13.13 23.88 -10.60
C ARG A 151 11.75 23.24 -10.73
N ASP A 152 11.47 22.56 -11.84
CA ASP A 152 10.14 22.02 -12.13
C ASP A 152 10.09 20.49 -12.21
N VAL A 153 11.19 19.79 -11.89
CA VAL A 153 11.29 18.32 -12.01
C VAL A 153 10.15 17.60 -11.32
N ILE A 154 9.83 17.99 -10.08
CA ILE A 154 8.77 17.34 -9.30
C ILE A 154 7.41 17.55 -9.98
N LEU A 155 7.07 18.78 -10.35
CA LEU A 155 5.79 19.06 -11.02
C LEU A 155 5.68 18.29 -12.34
N GLN A 156 6.76 18.23 -13.12
CA GLN A 156 6.81 17.48 -14.38
C GLN A 156 6.61 15.98 -14.16
N VAL A 157 7.24 15.39 -13.15
CA VAL A 157 7.04 13.98 -12.80
C VAL A 157 5.58 13.73 -12.41
N PHE A 158 4.99 14.59 -11.57
CA PHE A 158 3.59 14.46 -11.16
C PHE A 158 2.62 14.52 -12.34
N LEU A 159 2.78 15.51 -13.23
CA LEU A 159 1.97 15.63 -14.44
C LEU A 159 2.15 14.43 -15.37
N ARG A 160 3.39 13.94 -15.54
CA ARG A 160 3.70 12.77 -16.35
C ARG A 160 2.99 11.52 -15.84
N VAL A 161 3.15 11.18 -14.56
CA VAL A 161 2.52 9.96 -14.00
C VAL A 161 1.00 10.04 -13.96
N PHE A 162 0.46 11.26 -13.77
CA PHE A 162 -0.98 11.50 -13.86
C PHE A 162 -1.51 11.24 -15.27
N ASN A 163 -0.86 11.81 -16.29
CA ASN A 163 -1.23 11.60 -17.69
C ASN A 163 -1.08 10.13 -18.12
N GLU A 164 0.01 9.46 -17.71
CA GLU A 164 0.21 8.02 -17.95
C GLU A 164 -0.95 7.18 -17.38
N LYS A 165 -1.45 7.51 -16.17
CA LYS A 165 -2.60 6.82 -15.55
C LYS A 165 -3.90 7.07 -16.33
N LEU A 166 -4.06 8.23 -16.96
CA LEU A 166 -5.21 8.55 -17.82
C LEU A 166 -5.10 7.99 -19.25
N GLY A 167 -3.95 7.45 -19.64
CA GLY A 167 -3.72 6.87 -20.96
C GLY A 167 -3.28 7.86 -22.05
N TYR A 168 -2.73 9.02 -21.65
CA TYR A 168 -2.13 10.01 -22.56
C TYR A 168 -0.64 9.79 -22.78
#